data_AF-A0A2R7T0D5-F1
#
_entry.id   AF-A0A2R7T0D5-F1
#
_cell.length_a   1.000
_cell.length_b   1.000
_cell.length_c   1.000
_cell.angle_alpha   90.00
_cell.angle_beta   90.00
_cell.angle_gamma   90.00
#
_symmetry.space_group_name_H-M   'P 1'
#
loop_
_entity.id
_entity.type
_entity.pdbx_description
1 polymer ?
#
loop_
_entity_poly.entity_id
_entity_poly.type
_entity_poly.pdbx_seq_one_letter_code
_entity_poly.pdbx_strand_id
1 'polypeptide(L)'
;LRARIADGRFREDLFYRLAEIVVDIPPLRDRVGDPVLLSHAFARRFATEMRRPVPTLTEDAVRALESHRWPGNVRELQNIFKRAVIMAEDDRITAADLGMRLPVAPADEPATLDLRTVREAAERQAVITALSRTDGNIVRAAELLGISRPTLYDTMNRLQIK
;
A
#
# COMPACT_ATOMS: atom_id res chain seq x y z
N LEU A 1 6.51 -18.79 -14.36
CA LEU A 1 7.31 -19.79 -15.11
C LEU A 1 6.67 -21.17 -15.07
N ARG A 2 6.30 -21.71 -13.91
CA ARG A 2 5.58 -23.00 -13.80
C ARG A 2 4.36 -23.14 -14.72
N ALA A 3 3.47 -22.13 -14.76
CA ALA A 3 2.32 -22.15 -15.67
C ALA A 3 2.71 -22.27 -17.16
N ARG A 4 3.85 -21.68 -17.56
CA ARG A 4 4.35 -21.77 -18.94
C ARG A 4 5.00 -23.11 -19.28
N ILE A 5 5.37 -23.91 -18.28
CA ILE A 5 5.80 -25.31 -18.48
C ILE A 5 4.59 -26.15 -18.88
N ALA A 6 3.44 -25.96 -18.20
CA ALA A 6 2.19 -26.63 -18.53
C ALA A 6 1.72 -26.29 -19.97
N ASP A 7 1.93 -25.05 -20.41
CA ASP A 7 1.62 -24.62 -21.78
C ASP A 7 2.67 -25.04 -22.83
N GLY A 8 3.71 -25.79 -22.46
CA GLY A 8 4.81 -26.21 -23.35
C GLY A 8 5.72 -25.08 -23.83
N ARG A 9 5.51 -23.84 -23.35
CA ARG A 9 6.28 -22.65 -23.73
C ARG A 9 7.56 -22.46 -22.91
N PHE A 10 7.79 -23.31 -21.92
CA PHE A 10 8.98 -23.26 -21.09
C PHE A 10 9.50 -24.67 -20.80
N ARG A 11 10.81 -24.85 -20.98
CA ARG A 11 11.48 -26.13 -20.75
C ARG A 11 11.54 -26.46 -19.26
N GLU A 12 11.08 -27.65 -18.92
CA GLU A 12 10.99 -28.12 -17.53
C GLU A 12 12.39 -28.33 -16.90
N ASP A 13 13.33 -28.92 -17.63
CA ASP A 13 14.70 -29.14 -17.18
C ASP A 13 15.43 -27.83 -16.85
N LEU A 14 15.17 -26.77 -17.62
CA LEU A 14 15.72 -25.44 -17.38
C LEU A 14 15.07 -24.78 -16.16
N PHE A 15 13.77 -24.99 -15.92
CA PHE A 15 13.10 -24.47 -14.73
C PHE A 15 13.76 -25.00 -13.45
N TYR A 16 14.02 -26.31 -13.36
CA TYR A 16 14.64 -26.89 -12.17
C TYR A 16 16.08 -26.46 -11.95
N ARG A 17 16.84 -26.11 -13.01
CA ARG A 17 18.18 -25.52 -12.87
C ARG A 17 18.16 -24.06 -12.43
N LEU A 18 17.12 -23.31 -12.77
CA LEU A 18 16.98 -21.89 -12.39
C LEU A 18 16.30 -21.71 -11.03
N ALA A 19 15.42 -22.63 -10.65
CA ALA A 19 14.59 -22.54 -9.47
C ALA A 19 15.19 -23.26 -8.24
N GLU A 20 16.52 -23.32 -8.13
CA GLU A 20 17.22 -23.90 -6.98
C GLU A 20 16.89 -23.14 -5.68
N ILE A 21 16.78 -21.80 -5.78
CA ILE A 21 16.25 -20.93 -4.73
C ILE A 21 15.21 -20.01 -5.36
N VAL A 22 13.98 -20.05 -4.84
CA VAL A 22 12.88 -19.20 -5.30
C VAL A 22 12.59 -18.14 -4.25
N VAL A 23 12.77 -16.87 -4.63
CA VAL A 23 12.33 -15.72 -3.84
C VAL A 23 11.00 -15.23 -4.41
N ASP A 24 9.95 -15.35 -3.62
CA ASP A 24 8.66 -14.76 -3.97
C ASP A 24 8.67 -13.26 -3.64
N ILE A 25 8.36 -12.43 -4.63
CA ILE A 25 8.31 -10.98 -4.46
C ILE A 25 6.83 -10.59 -4.44
N PRO A 26 6.26 -10.27 -3.27
CA PRO A 26 4.86 -9.92 -3.18
C PRO A 26 4.60 -8.62 -3.95
N PRO A 27 3.45 -8.52 -4.64
CA PRO A 27 3.06 -7.32 -5.35
C PRO A 27 2.86 -6.15 -4.38
N LEU A 28 2.92 -4.93 -4.90
CA LEU A 28 2.87 -3.71 -4.11
C LEU A 28 1.56 -3.59 -3.30
N ARG A 29 0.44 -4.09 -3.83
CA ARG A 29 -0.86 -4.12 -3.14
C ARG A 29 -0.88 -4.97 -1.86
N ASP A 30 -0.01 -5.97 -1.75
CA ASP A 30 0.06 -6.85 -0.58
C ASP A 30 1.00 -6.27 0.49
N ARG A 31 1.64 -5.13 0.18
CA ARG A 31 2.59 -4.41 1.04
C ARG A 31 1.95 -3.12 1.55
N VAL A 32 1.09 -3.22 2.56
CA VAL A 32 0.38 -2.07 3.12
C VAL A 32 1.38 -1.01 3.62
N GLY A 33 1.19 0.25 3.22
CA GLY A 33 2.07 1.36 3.59
C GLY A 33 3.27 1.59 2.65
N ASP A 34 3.81 0.54 2.01
CA ASP A 34 4.90 0.66 1.03
C ASP A 34 4.56 1.63 -0.12
N PRO A 35 3.33 1.68 -0.69
CA PRO A 35 2.99 2.64 -1.73
C PRO A 35 3.28 4.08 -1.32
N VAL A 36 2.89 4.48 -0.11
CA VAL A 36 3.06 5.84 0.40
C VAL A 36 4.53 6.13 0.71
N LEU A 37 5.24 5.16 1.32
CA LEU A 37 6.67 5.29 1.59
C LEU A 37 7.49 5.49 0.31
N LEU A 38 7.24 4.64 -0.70
CA LEU A 38 7.89 4.72 -2.01
C LEU A 38 7.52 6.01 -2.75
N SER A 39 6.29 6.49 -2.59
CA SER A 39 5.82 7.77 -3.14
C SER A 39 6.67 8.95 -2.66
N HIS A 40 6.95 9.04 -1.36
CA HIS A 40 7.84 10.08 -0.82
C HIS A 40 9.25 9.98 -1.39
N ALA A 41 9.78 8.76 -1.52
CA ALA A 41 11.11 8.54 -2.09
C ALA A 41 11.18 8.97 -3.57
N PHE A 42 10.17 8.64 -4.37
CA PHE A 42 10.09 9.03 -5.77
C PHE A 42 9.88 10.54 -5.94
N ALA A 43 8.98 11.15 -5.16
CA ALA A 43 8.77 12.60 -5.18
C ALA A 43 10.08 13.35 -4.91
N ARG A 44 10.82 12.97 -3.86
CA ARG A 44 12.12 13.57 -3.54
C ARG A 44 13.15 13.38 -4.65
N ARG A 45 13.27 12.15 -5.16
CA ARG A 45 14.21 11.81 -6.23
C ARG A 45 13.95 12.65 -7.49
N PHE A 46 12.72 12.66 -7.99
CA PHE A 46 12.39 13.38 -9.21
C PHE A 46 12.42 14.90 -9.04
N ALA A 47 12.05 15.43 -7.87
CA ALA A 47 12.20 16.85 -7.57
C ALA A 47 13.67 17.27 -7.63
N THR A 48 14.57 16.45 -7.06
CA THR A 48 16.02 16.70 -7.09
C THR A 48 16.57 16.62 -8.52
N GLU A 49 16.21 15.58 -9.28
CA GLU A 49 16.61 15.44 -10.70
C GLU A 49 16.15 16.64 -11.55
N MET A 50 14.98 17.22 -11.24
CA MET A 50 14.39 18.36 -11.95
C MET A 50 14.75 19.73 -11.35
N ARG A 51 15.58 19.78 -10.29
CA ARG A 51 15.94 21.01 -9.56
C ARG A 51 14.72 21.80 -9.06
N ARG A 52 13.69 21.09 -8.62
CA ARG A 52 12.49 21.64 -7.99
C ARG A 52 12.51 21.38 -6.48
N PRO A 53 11.83 22.22 -5.68
CA PRO A 53 11.52 21.87 -4.29
C PRO A 53 10.77 20.53 -4.22
N VAL A 54 10.99 19.78 -3.14
CA VAL A 54 10.34 18.48 -2.95
C VAL A 54 8.87 18.72 -2.62
N PRO A 55 7.93 18.27 -3.47
CA PRO A 55 6.52 18.54 -3.24
C PRO A 55 5.98 17.69 -2.09
N THR A 56 5.04 18.27 -1.35
CA THR A 56 4.35 17.58 -0.25
C THR A 56 3.13 16.85 -0.78
N LEU A 57 2.92 15.61 -0.35
CA LEU A 57 1.70 14.87 -0.67
C LEU A 57 0.53 15.40 0.16
N THR A 58 -0.57 15.69 -0.51
CA THR A 58 -1.83 16.04 0.13
C THR A 58 -2.53 14.80 0.68
N GLU A 59 -3.48 14.99 1.60
CA GLU A 59 -4.18 13.87 2.23
C GLU A 59 -5.03 13.06 1.24
N ASP A 60 -5.65 13.72 0.25
CA ASP A 60 -6.37 13.05 -0.83
C ASP A 60 -5.45 12.22 -1.72
N ALA A 61 -4.23 12.70 -2.00
CA ALA A 61 -3.23 11.93 -2.72
C ALA A 61 -2.82 10.67 -1.93
N VAL A 62 -2.56 10.80 -0.62
CA VAL A 62 -2.22 9.66 0.24
C VAL A 62 -3.34 8.62 0.24
N ARG A 63 -4.59 9.04 0.44
CA ARG A 63 -5.75 8.13 0.41
C ARG A 63 -5.90 7.43 -0.95
N ALA A 64 -5.70 8.16 -2.05
CA ALA A 64 -5.75 7.58 -3.39
C ALA A 64 -4.68 6.49 -3.57
N LEU A 65 -3.45 6.74 -3.13
CA LEU A 65 -2.32 5.80 -3.20
C LEU A 65 -2.57 4.52 -2.40
N GLU A 66 -3.19 4.64 -1.21
CA GLU A 66 -3.52 3.49 -0.36
C GLU A 66 -4.68 2.66 -0.95
N SER A 67 -5.66 3.30 -1.59
CA SER A 67 -6.82 2.62 -2.18
C SER A 67 -6.54 1.93 -3.52
N HIS A 68 -5.47 2.33 -4.22
CA HIS A 68 -5.18 1.84 -5.56
C HIS A 68 -4.63 0.40 -5.55
N ARG A 69 -5.04 -0.41 -6.55
CA ARG A 69 -4.66 -1.85 -6.61
C ARG A 69 -3.26 -2.12 -7.18
N TRP A 70 -2.59 -1.09 -7.70
CA TRP A 70 -1.24 -1.17 -8.26
C TRP A 70 -1.02 -2.32 -9.26
N PRO A 71 -1.83 -2.44 -10.34
CA PRO A 71 -1.66 -3.51 -11.34
C PRO A 71 -0.25 -3.53 -11.98
N GLY A 72 0.39 -2.38 -12.13
CA GLY A 72 1.78 -2.25 -12.61
C GLY A 72 2.83 -2.16 -11.49
N ASN A 73 2.45 -2.44 -10.24
CA ASN A 73 3.32 -2.44 -9.06
C ASN A 73 4.16 -1.15 -8.95
N VAL A 74 5.41 -1.28 -8.48
CA VAL A 74 6.36 -0.17 -8.30
C VAL A 74 6.63 0.59 -9.61
N ARG A 75 6.55 -0.07 -10.77
CA ARG A 75 6.78 0.58 -12.07
C ARG A 75 5.70 1.60 -12.41
N GLU A 76 4.45 1.24 -12.16
CA GLU A 76 3.32 2.16 -12.30
C GLU A 76 3.48 3.34 -11.35
N LEU A 77 3.74 3.06 -10.06
CA LEU A 77 3.95 4.10 -9.04
C LEU A 77 5.07 5.09 -9.45
N GLN A 78 6.21 4.58 -9.88
CA GLN A 78 7.33 5.40 -10.33
C GLN A 78 6.95 6.32 -11.50
N ASN A 79 6.26 5.79 -12.51
CA ASN A 79 5.84 6.57 -13.69
C ASN A 79 4.85 7.66 -13.33
N ILE A 80 3.90 7.36 -12.43
CA ILE A 80 2.93 8.33 -11.94
C ILE A 80 3.64 9.48 -11.24
N PHE A 81 4.58 9.20 -10.33
CA PHE A 81 5.32 10.25 -9.62
C PHE A 81 6.26 11.06 -10.52
N LYS A 82 6.85 10.42 -11.54
CA LYS A 82 7.65 11.14 -12.54
C LYS A 82 6.82 12.21 -13.25
N ARG A 83 5.56 11.91 -13.58
CA ARG A 83 4.62 12.87 -14.20
C ARG A 83 4.09 13.88 -13.17
N ALA A 84 3.68 13.42 -11.99
CA ALA A 84 3.10 14.28 -10.97
C ALA A 84 4.05 15.38 -10.51
N VAL A 85 5.36 15.11 -10.37
CA VAL A 85 6.36 16.13 -10.05
C VAL A 85 6.52 17.18 -11.17
N ILE A 86 6.20 16.85 -12.43
CA ILE A 86 6.19 17.82 -13.53
C ILE A 86 4.92 18.67 -13.46
N MET A 87 3.78 18.05 -13.21
CA MET A 87 2.46 18.69 -13.21
C MET A 87 2.14 19.44 -11.92
N ALA A 88 2.82 19.15 -10.80
CA ALA A 88 2.56 19.76 -9.51
C ALA A 88 2.69 21.29 -9.58
N GLU A 89 1.63 21.97 -9.18
CA GLU A 89 1.58 23.40 -8.90
C GLU A 89 1.74 23.60 -7.38
N ASP A 90 2.33 24.74 -6.96
CA ASP A 90 2.43 25.14 -5.55
C ASP A 90 3.12 24.15 -4.58
N ASP A 91 4.09 23.36 -5.06
CA ASP A 91 4.87 22.40 -4.26
C ASP A 91 4.01 21.35 -3.53
N ARG A 92 2.84 21.03 -4.08
CA ARG A 92 1.94 20.00 -3.56
C ARG A 92 1.54 19.03 -4.67
N ILE A 93 1.47 17.75 -4.32
CA ILE A 93 0.92 16.71 -5.22
C ILE A 93 -0.46 16.33 -4.69
N THR A 94 -1.47 16.51 -5.54
CA THR A 94 -2.87 16.13 -5.33
C THR A 94 -3.19 14.79 -5.97
N ALA A 95 -4.35 14.20 -5.62
CA ALA A 95 -4.81 12.99 -6.30
C ALA A 95 -4.99 13.23 -7.82
N ALA A 96 -5.41 14.45 -8.21
CA ALA A 96 -5.57 14.83 -9.61
C ALA A 96 -4.24 14.80 -10.38
N ASP A 97 -3.14 15.26 -9.77
CA ASP A 97 -1.80 15.26 -10.38
C ASP A 97 -1.27 13.83 -10.61
N LEU A 98 -1.66 12.91 -9.72
CA LEU A 98 -1.37 11.49 -9.87
C LEU A 98 -2.20 10.85 -11.01
N GLY A 99 -3.22 11.55 -11.53
CA GLY A 99 -4.23 10.99 -12.41
C GLY A 99 -5.10 9.94 -11.72
N MET A 100 -5.12 9.97 -10.39
CA MET A 100 -5.92 9.09 -9.56
C MET A 100 -7.15 9.87 -9.15
N ARG A 101 -8.32 9.42 -9.61
CA ARG A 101 -9.54 9.82 -8.92
C ARG A 101 -9.60 8.96 -7.67
N LEU A 102 -9.70 9.59 -6.49
CA LEU A 102 -10.37 8.92 -5.40
C LEU A 102 -11.64 8.32 -6.00
N PRO A 103 -11.97 7.04 -5.78
CA PRO A 103 -13.33 6.63 -6.02
C PRO A 103 -14.19 7.64 -5.26
N VAL A 104 -14.91 8.51 -5.99
CA VAL A 104 -16.12 9.12 -5.46
C VAL A 104 -16.88 7.88 -5.10
N ALA A 105 -16.95 7.59 -3.80
CA ALA A 105 -17.43 6.32 -3.32
C ALA A 105 -18.64 5.96 -4.20
N PRO A 106 -18.55 4.91 -5.05
CA PRO A 106 -19.74 4.10 -5.13
C PRO A 106 -20.00 3.81 -3.65
N ALA A 107 -21.24 3.94 -3.20
CA ALA A 107 -21.63 3.05 -2.13
C ALA A 107 -21.27 1.66 -2.66
N ASP A 108 -20.06 1.18 -2.36
CA ASP A 108 -19.74 -0.22 -2.38
C ASP A 108 -20.78 -0.72 -1.39
N GLU A 109 -21.90 -1.20 -1.94
CA GLU A 109 -22.83 -2.00 -1.17
C GLU A 109 -21.93 -3.00 -0.46
N PRO A 110 -21.89 -2.96 0.88
CA PRO A 110 -20.97 -3.82 1.60
C PRO A 110 -21.28 -5.22 1.13
N ALA A 111 -20.26 -5.90 0.59
CA ALA A 111 -20.33 -7.32 0.33
C ALA A 111 -20.67 -7.95 1.69
N THR A 112 -21.96 -8.25 1.86
CA THR A 112 -22.69 -8.49 3.12
C THR A 112 -22.99 -7.22 3.96
N LEU A 113 -24.29 -6.93 4.16
CA LEU A 113 -24.83 -6.02 5.20
C LEU A 113 -24.62 -6.56 6.63
N ASP A 114 -23.62 -7.42 6.85
CA ASP A 114 -23.31 -7.95 8.17
C ASP A 114 -22.46 -6.92 8.93
N LEU A 115 -23.08 -6.25 9.90
CA LEU A 115 -22.43 -5.23 10.73
C LEU A 115 -21.18 -5.79 11.43
N ARG A 116 -21.13 -7.11 11.66
CA ARG A 116 -19.99 -7.78 12.29
C ARG A 116 -18.76 -7.77 11.39
N THR A 117 -18.89 -8.09 10.11
CA THR A 117 -17.76 -8.14 9.16
C THR A 117 -17.20 -6.74 8.89
N VAL A 118 -18.08 -5.74 8.77
CA VAL A 118 -17.68 -4.33 8.62
C VAL A 118 -16.89 -3.85 9.83
N ARG A 119 -17.37 -4.17 11.04
CA ARG A 119 -16.68 -3.77 12.28
C ARG A 119 -15.34 -4.47 12.43
N GLU A 120 -15.25 -5.76 12.13
CA GLU A 120 -13.98 -6.50 12.18
C GLU A 120 -12.97 -5.97 11.17
N ALA A 121 -13.39 -5.62 9.95
CA ALA A 121 -12.52 -5.03 8.94
C ALA A 121 -12.00 -3.65 9.37
N ALA A 122 -12.87 -2.80 9.92
CA ALA A 122 -12.50 -1.48 10.43
C ALA A 122 -11.54 -1.57 11.63
N GLU A 123 -11.81 -2.47 12.59
CA GLU A 123 -10.93 -2.72 13.74
C GLU A 123 -9.56 -3.25 13.29
N ARG A 124 -9.53 -4.17 12.31
CA ARG A 124 -8.29 -4.70 11.74
C ARG A 124 -7.44 -3.61 11.11
N GLN A 125 -8.07 -2.76 10.31
CA GLN A 125 -7.38 -1.65 9.66
C GLN A 125 -6.78 -0.69 10.69
N ALA A 126 -7.56 -0.30 11.70
CA ALA A 126 -7.10 0.61 12.76
C ALA A 126 -5.89 0.04 13.52
N VAL A 127 -5.94 -1.23 13.92
CA VAL A 127 -4.84 -1.89 14.65
C VAL A 127 -3.57 -1.97 13.82
N ILE A 128 -3.65 -2.36 12.54
CA ILE A 128 -2.49 -2.43 11.66
C ILE A 128 -1.88 -1.05 11.47
N THR A 129 -2.69 -0.03 11.16
CA THR A 129 -2.20 1.35 10.98
C THR A 129 -1.51 1.88 12.23
N ALA A 130 -2.05 1.60 13.42
CA ALA A 130 -1.43 2.03 14.66
C ALA A 130 -0.07 1.36 14.91
N LEU A 131 0.01 0.03 14.71
CA LEU A 131 1.26 -0.71 14.84
C LEU A 131 2.33 -0.24 13.84
N SER A 132 1.94 0.03 12.59
CA SER A 132 2.86 0.55 11.56
C SER A 132 3.39 1.95 11.90
N ARG A 133 2.56 2.83 12.48
CA ARG A 133 2.97 4.20 12.86
C ARG A 133 3.89 4.24 14.08
N THR A 134 3.92 3.17 14.87
CA THR A 134 4.69 3.09 16.11
C THR A 134 5.79 2.03 16.07
N ASP A 135 6.19 1.57 14.88
CA ASP A 135 7.21 0.54 14.67
C ASP A 135 6.97 -0.74 15.51
N GLY A 136 5.71 -1.18 15.62
CA GLY A 136 5.32 -2.35 16.40
C GLY A 136 5.34 -2.16 17.93
N ASN A 137 5.58 -0.95 18.42
CA ASN A 137 5.48 -0.67 19.85
C ASN A 137 4.02 -0.70 20.33
N ILE A 138 3.62 -1.83 20.92
CA ILE A 138 2.24 -2.09 21.37
C ILE A 138 1.74 -1.06 22.39
N VAL A 139 2.61 -0.52 23.24
CA VAL A 139 2.20 0.49 24.24
C VAL A 139 1.78 1.78 23.54
N ARG A 140 2.62 2.26 22.62
CA ARG A 140 2.33 3.46 21.82
C ARG A 140 1.16 3.26 20.87
N ALA A 141 1.04 2.07 20.27
CA ALA A 141 -0.09 1.75 19.40
C ALA A 141 -1.42 1.77 20.17
N ALA A 142 -1.44 1.24 21.40
CA ALA A 142 -2.63 1.26 22.26
C ALA A 142 -3.02 2.69 22.66
N GLU A 143 -2.03 3.53 23.02
CA GLU A 143 -2.25 4.96 23.29
C GLU A 143 -2.79 5.69 22.07
N LEU A 144 -2.23 5.44 20.88
CA LEU A 144 -2.69 6.04 19.62
C LEU A 144 -4.13 5.65 19.26
N LEU A 145 -4.52 4.41 19.60
CA LEU A 145 -5.87 3.89 19.41
C LEU A 145 -6.84 4.28 20.53
N GLY A 146 -6.36 4.89 21.61
CA GLY A 146 -7.18 5.25 22.77
C GLY A 146 -7.71 4.06 23.56
N ILE A 147 -7.03 2.91 23.52
CA ILE A 147 -7.45 1.68 24.23
C ILE A 147 -6.36 1.18 25.17
N SER A 148 -6.74 0.30 26.09
CA SER A 148 -5.78 -0.33 27.01
C SER A 148 -4.91 -1.36 26.29
N ARG A 149 -3.67 -1.56 26.76
CA ARG A 149 -2.75 -2.58 26.22
C ARG A 149 -3.35 -4.00 26.20
N PRO A 150 -4.03 -4.49 27.26
CA PRO A 150 -4.72 -5.78 27.22
C PRO A 150 -5.78 -5.86 26.11
N THR A 151 -6.58 -4.80 25.94
CA THR A 151 -7.60 -4.72 24.88
C THR A 151 -7.00 -4.80 23.48
N LEU A 152 -5.84 -4.16 23.27
CA LEU A 152 -5.12 -4.27 22.00
C LEU A 152 -4.61 -5.69 21.75
N TYR A 153 -4.05 -6.37 22.77
CA TYR A 153 -3.63 -7.76 22.66
C TYR A 153 -4.79 -8.71 22.33
N ASP A 154 -5.92 -8.58 23.02
CA ASP A 154 -7.11 -9.39 22.76
C ASP A 154 -7.64 -9.16 21.35
N THR A 155 -7.60 -7.90 20.88
CA THR A 155 -8.01 -7.53 19.53
C THR A 155 -7.04 -8.09 18.47
N MET A 156 -5.74 -8.03 18.70
CA MET A 156 -4.72 -8.63 17.82
C MET A 156 -4.88 -10.15 17.73
N ASN A 157 -5.11 -10.83 18.86
CA ASN A 157 -5.35 -12.28 18.91
C ASN A 157 -6.63 -12.67 18.15
N ARG A 158 -7.74 -11.96 18.39
CA ARG A 158 -9.02 -12.18 17.69
C ARG A 158 -8.89 -11.98 16.18
N LEU A 159 -8.12 -10.98 15.75
CA LEU A 159 -7.92 -10.65 14.34
C LEU A 159 -6.72 -11.38 13.70
N GLN A 160 -6.05 -12.26 14.45
CA GLN A 160 -4.84 -13.00 14.03
C GLN A 160 -3.74 -12.11 13.45
N ILE A 161 -3.54 -10.93 14.04
CA ILE A 161 -2.45 -10.01 13.70
C ILE A 161 -1.26 -10.36 14.61
N LYS A 162 -0.12 -10.70 14.02
CA LYS A 162 1.12 -11.03 14.73
C LYS A 162 1.99 -9.81 14.95
#